data_AF-A0A9D3NDC5-F1
#
_entry.id   AF-A0A9D3NDC5-F1
#
_cell.length_a   1.000
_cell.length_b   1.000
_cell.length_c   1.000
_cell.angle_alpha   90.00
_cell.angle_beta   90.00
_cell.angle_gamma   90.00
#
_symmetry.space_group_name_H-M   'P 1'
#
loop_
_entity.id
_entity.type
_entity.pdbx_description
1 polymer ?
#
loop_
_entity_poly.entity_id
_entity_poly.type
_entity_poly.pdbx_seq_one_letter_code
_entity_poly.pdbx_strand_id
1 'polypeptide(L)'
;MRQVEGRNPVTIFSMATNEMWRSGEGEVSQTGDVSQKTTWHRISVFKPGLRDVAYHYVKKGSRILVEGKLDYGEYVDKNNVKRQATTIIADNIVFLSEIRDRE
;
A
#
# COMPACT_ATOMS: atom_id res chain seq x y z
N MET A 1 -5.46 8.66 -2.95
CA MET A 1 -4.16 8.98 -3.58
C MET A 1 -3.92 10.46 -3.43
N ARG A 2 -2.68 10.89 -3.18
CA ARG A 2 -2.30 12.30 -3.10
C ARG A 2 -0.99 12.51 -3.82
N GLN A 3 -0.95 13.46 -4.76
CA GLN A 3 0.30 13.97 -5.29
C GLN A 3 0.68 15.21 -4.47
N VAL A 4 1.92 15.27 -3.99
CA VAL A 4 2.45 16.47 -3.34
C VAL A 4 3.12 17.30 -4.42
N GLU A 5 2.64 18.53 -4.60
CA GLU A 5 3.21 19.48 -5.56
C GLU A 5 4.48 20.12 -5.00
N GLY A 6 5.46 20.38 -5.86
CA GLY A 6 6.76 20.95 -5.50
C GLY A 6 7.81 20.70 -6.60
N ARG A 7 9.08 21.06 -6.32
CA ARG A 7 10.19 20.87 -7.28
C ARG A 7 10.34 19.40 -7.71
N ASN A 8 10.05 18.46 -6.81
CA ASN A 8 10.03 17.02 -7.07
C ASN A 8 8.67 16.46 -6.63
N PRO A 9 7.68 16.37 -7.53
CA PRO A 9 6.37 15.85 -7.18
C PRO A 9 6.46 14.38 -6.76
N VAL A 10 5.65 13.98 -5.77
CA VAL A 10 5.62 12.61 -5.23
C VAL A 10 4.18 12.11 -5.20
N THR A 11 3.94 10.90 -5.71
CA THR A 11 2.62 10.25 -5.63
C THR A 11 2.60 9.28 -4.46
N ILE A 12 1.62 9.47 -3.56
CA ILE A 12 1.47 8.66 -2.35
C ILE A 12 0.09 7.99 -2.37
N PHE A 13 0.07 6.68 -2.12
CA PHE A 13 -1.15 5.90 -2.00
C PHE A 13 -1.02 4.80 -0.93
N SER A 14 -2.16 4.29 -0.48
CA SER A 14 -2.22 3.15 0.44
C SER A 14 -2.52 1.87 -0.34
N MET A 15 -1.89 0.78 0.09
CA MET A 15 -2.11 -0.57 -0.45
C MET A 15 -2.48 -1.50 0.69
N ALA A 16 -3.52 -2.31 0.50
CA ALA A 16 -3.90 -3.34 1.45
C ALA A 16 -3.35 -4.70 1.00
N THR A 17 -2.79 -5.46 1.92
CA THR A 17 -2.54 -6.90 1.74
C THR A 17 -3.38 -7.67 2.73
N ASN A 18 -3.99 -8.76 2.26
CA ASN A 18 -4.89 -9.58 3.07
C ASN A 18 -4.27 -10.96 3.27
N GLU A 19 -4.26 -11.42 4.52
CA GLU A 19 -3.87 -12.77 4.91
C GLU A 19 -5.10 -13.46 5.51
N MET A 20 -5.39 -14.68 5.05
CA MET A 20 -6.44 -15.53 5.60
C MET A 20 -5.81 -16.80 6.14
N TRP A 21 -6.14 -17.16 7.38
CA TRP A 21 -5.69 -18.42 7.98
C TRP A 21 -6.85 -19.09 8.72
N ARG A 22 -6.77 -20.42 8.81
CA ARG A 22 -7.68 -21.22 9.62
C ARG A 22 -7.07 -21.34 11.01
N SER A 23 -7.74 -20.80 12.01
CA SER A 23 -7.37 -21.03 13.40
C SER A 23 -7.94 -22.39 13.81
N GLY A 24 -7.08 -23.38 14.08
CA GLY A 24 -7.51 -24.73 14.42
C GLY A 24 -6.35 -25.61 14.89
N GLU A 25 -5.80 -25.32 16.07
CA GLU A 25 -5.21 -26.36 16.91
C GLU A 25 -6.35 -26.93 17.76
N GLY A 26 -6.72 -28.19 17.52
CA GLY A 26 -7.73 -28.88 18.31
C GLY A 26 -8.91 -29.34 17.47
N GLU A 27 -8.95 -30.65 17.27
CA GLU A 27 -10.08 -31.52 16.95
C GLU A 27 -11.25 -30.98 16.09
N VAL A 28 -11.51 -31.76 15.05
CA VAL A 28 -12.65 -31.71 14.13
C VAL A 28 -13.98 -31.65 14.88
N SER A 29 -14.46 -30.47 15.27
CA SER A 29 -15.87 -30.23 15.65
C SER A 29 -16.11 -28.82 16.19
N GLN A 30 -15.98 -27.81 15.34
CA GLN A 30 -16.89 -26.65 15.30
C GLN A 30 -16.53 -25.79 14.08
N THR A 31 -17.56 -25.29 13.41
CA THR A 31 -17.51 -24.58 12.14
C THR A 31 -16.38 -23.54 12.11
N GLY A 32 -15.41 -23.79 11.24
CA GLY A 32 -14.12 -23.10 11.22
C GLY A 32 -14.23 -21.60 11.00
N ASP A 33 -13.79 -20.85 12.00
CA ASP A 33 -13.58 -19.41 11.91
C ASP A 33 -12.32 -19.13 11.06
N VAL A 34 -12.54 -18.85 9.77
CA VAL A 34 -11.49 -18.30 8.90
C VAL A 34 -11.18 -16.88 9.37
N SER A 35 -10.01 -16.67 9.95
CA SER A 35 -9.56 -15.36 10.39
C SER A 35 -8.93 -14.60 9.22
N GLN A 36 -9.25 -13.31 9.06
CA GLN A 36 -8.69 -12.44 8.04
C GLN A 36 -7.98 -11.24 8.69
N LYS A 37 -6.74 -10.97 8.28
CA LYS A 37 -6.00 -9.75 8.64
C LYS A 37 -5.72 -8.92 7.41
N THR A 38 -6.01 -7.64 7.51
CA THR A 38 -5.71 -6.65 6.47
C THR A 38 -4.61 -5.74 6.97
N THR A 39 -3.48 -5.72 6.27
CA THR A 39 -2.34 -4.84 6.59
C THR A 39 -2.29 -3.71 5.56
N TRP A 40 -2.28 -2.47 6.06
CA TRP A 40 -2.21 -1.27 5.23
C TRP A 40 -0.78 -0.76 5.12
N HIS A 41 -0.32 -0.62 3.89
CA HIS A 41 1.01 -0.17 3.54
C HIS A 41 0.92 1.22 2.92
N ARG A 42 1.85 2.10 3.28
CA ARG A 42 2.00 3.43 2.66
C ARG A 42 3.06 3.35 1.57
N ILE A 43 2.68 3.62 0.33
CA ILE A 43 3.58 3.60 -0.83
C ILE A 43 3.87 5.03 -1.28
N SER A 44 5.14 5.36 -1.50
CA SER A 44 5.60 6.65 -2.06
C SER A 44 6.39 6.43 -3.34
N VAL A 45 6.00 7.13 -4.40
CA VAL A 45 6.62 7.03 -5.73
C VAL A 45 7.30 8.35 -6.06
N PHE A 46 8.63 8.33 -6.17
CA PHE A 46 9.46 9.51 -6.47
C PHE A 46 9.94 9.54 -7.92
N LYS A 47 10.13 8.37 -8.57
CA LYS A 47 10.60 8.28 -9.95
C LYS A 47 9.60 8.99 -10.88
N PRO A 48 10.00 10.02 -11.67
CA PRO A 48 9.07 10.85 -12.43
C PRO A 48 8.13 10.06 -13.35
N GLY A 49 8.66 9.18 -14.20
CA GLY A 49 7.83 8.39 -15.12
C GLY A 49 6.89 7.41 -14.40
N LEU A 50 7.39 6.72 -13.37
CA LEU A 50 6.59 5.77 -12.59
C LEU A 50 5.50 6.48 -11.77
N ARG A 51 5.80 7.68 -11.26
CA ARG A 51 4.87 8.52 -10.49
C ARG A 51 3.68 8.93 -11.34
N ASP A 52 3.93 9.36 -12.57
CA ASP A 52 2.86 9.83 -13.46
C ASP A 52 2.00 8.65 -13.91
N VAL A 53 2.60 7.50 -14.24
CA VAL A 53 1.87 6.25 -14.50
C VAL A 53 1.03 5.83 -13.29
N ALA A 54 1.62 5.83 -12.09
CA ALA A 54 0.90 5.48 -10.88
C ALA A 54 -0.28 6.43 -10.65
N TYR A 55 -0.10 7.73 -10.84
CA TYR A 55 -1.15 8.74 -10.65
C TYR A 55 -2.33 8.56 -11.61
N HIS A 56 -2.03 8.30 -12.89
CA HIS A 56 -3.07 8.16 -13.91
C HIS A 56 -3.78 6.81 -13.82
N TYR A 57 -3.05 5.70 -13.65
CA TYR A 57 -3.58 4.35 -13.83
C TYR A 57 -3.87 3.59 -12.52
N VAL A 58 -3.23 3.92 -11.40
CA VAL A 58 -3.56 3.28 -10.12
C VAL A 58 -4.83 3.91 -9.55
N LYS A 59 -5.92 3.14 -9.58
CA LYS A 59 -7.21 3.52 -9.02
C LYS A 59 -7.55 2.63 -7.82
N LYS A 60 -8.62 2.99 -7.10
CA LYS A 60 -9.12 2.18 -6.00
C LYS A 60 -9.52 0.80 -6.53
N GLY A 61 -8.97 -0.25 -5.94
CA GLY A 61 -9.23 -1.64 -6.33
C GLY A 61 -8.29 -2.20 -7.41
N SER A 62 -7.40 -1.38 -7.99
CA SER A 62 -6.34 -1.86 -8.87
C SER A 62 -5.45 -2.85 -8.11
N ARG A 63 -5.21 -4.03 -8.71
CA ARG A 63 -4.26 -5.01 -8.17
C ARG A 63 -2.88 -4.72 -8.76
N ILE A 64 -1.93 -4.43 -7.90
CA ILE A 64 -0.58 -4.07 -8.29
C ILE A 64 0.45 -4.83 -7.44
N LEU A 65 1.58 -5.11 -8.06
CA LEU A 65 2.81 -5.53 -7.38
C LEU A 65 3.71 -4.30 -7.28
N VAL A 66 4.26 -4.06 -6.10
CA VAL A 66 5.15 -2.93 -5.82
C VAL A 66 6.48 -3.48 -5.34
N GLU A 67 7.55 -3.12 -6.02
CA GLU A 67 8.93 -3.41 -5.61
C GLU A 67 9.62 -2.11 -5.22
N GLY A 68 10.50 -2.18 -4.24
CA GLY A 68 11.21 -1.01 -3.75
C GLY A 68 11.86 -1.28 -2.41
N LYS A 69 12.03 -0.21 -1.64
CA LYS A 69 12.72 -0.24 -0.34
C LYS A 69 11.83 0.25 0.80
N LEU A 70 12.07 -0.28 2.00
CA LEU A 70 11.47 0.23 3.23
C LEU A 70 12.23 1.47 3.70
N ASP A 71 11.48 2.50 4.07
CA ASP A 71 11.95 3.73 4.65
C ASP A 71 11.22 3.94 5.98
N TYR A 72 12.01 4.12 7.05
CA TYR A 72 11.49 4.38 8.39
C TYR A 72 11.64 5.87 8.67
N GLY A 73 10.55 6.61 8.48
CA GLY A 73 10.50 8.03 8.80
C GLY A 73 10.05 8.26 10.24
N GLU A 74 10.43 9.40 10.81
CA GLU A 74 9.86 9.89 12.06
C GLU A 74 9.03 11.14 11.77
N TYR A 75 7.87 11.24 12.40
CA TYR A 75 7.07 12.46 12.39
C TYR A 75 6.55 12.76 13.79
N VAL A 76 6.38 14.04 14.08
CA VAL A 76 5.81 14.51 15.35
C VAL A 76 4.31 14.67 15.14
N ASP A 77 3.52 14.02 15.99
CA ASP A 77 2.07 14.17 15.96
C ASP A 77 1.62 15.50 16.59
N LYS A 78 0.32 15.81 16.51
CA LYS A 78 -0.24 17.06 17.06
C LYS A 78 -0.08 17.18 18.59
N ASN A 79 0.18 16.08 19.27
CA ASN A 79 0.38 16.02 20.71
C ASN A 79 1.87 16.06 21.08
N ASN A 80 2.74 16.43 20.12
CA ASN A 80 4.18 16.49 20.26
C ASN A 80 4.85 15.13 20.55
N VAL A 81 4.20 14.02 20.20
CA VAL A 81 4.77 12.67 20.34
C VAL A 81 5.45 12.27 19.04
N LYS A 82 6.72 11.85 19.13
CA LYS A 82 7.45 11.26 18.00
C LYS A 82 6.86 9.88 17.66
N ARG A 83 6.46 9.71 16.41
CA ARG A 83 5.97 8.44 15.87
C ARG A 83 6.84 8.00 14.71
N GLN A 84 7.09 6.70 14.66
CA GLN A 84 7.73 6.08 13.50
C GLN A 84 6.65 5.76 12.45
N ALA A 85 6.96 6.05 11.20
CA ALA A 85 6.16 5.72 10.03
C ALA A 85 6.98 4.90 9.05
N THR A 86 6.58 3.66 8.82
CA THR A 86 7.16 2.85 7.76
C THR A 86 6.48 3.19 6.43
N THR A 87 7.29 3.53 5.44
CA THR A 87 6.86 3.83 4.08
C THR A 87 7.64 2.96 3.11
N ILE A 88 6.97 2.44 2.08
CA ILE A 88 7.62 1.75 0.98
C ILE A 88 7.89 2.76 -0.13
N ILE A 89 9.16 2.97 -0.46
CA ILE A 89 9.58 3.78 -1.60
C ILE A 89 9.60 2.86 -2.81
N ALA A 90 8.66 3.08 -3.74
CA ALA A 90 8.52 2.23 -4.91
C ALA A 90 9.56 2.55 -5.98
N ASP A 91 10.27 1.51 -6.42
CA ASP A 91 11.20 1.54 -7.55
C ASP A 91 10.58 1.00 -8.84
N ASN A 92 9.61 0.09 -8.71
CA ASN A 92 8.87 -0.52 -9.81
C ASN A 92 7.43 -0.83 -9.38
N ILE A 93 6.48 -0.71 -10.31
CA ILE A 93 5.07 -1.06 -10.11
C ILE A 93 4.60 -1.86 -11.33
N VAL A 94 4.06 -3.04 -11.09
CA VAL A 94 3.48 -3.90 -12.11
C VAL A 94 1.99 -4.03 -11.87
N PHE A 95 1.18 -3.77 -12.90
CA PHE A 95 -0.27 -3.96 -12.83
C PHE A 95 -0.59 -5.44 -13.04
N LEU A 96 -1.27 -6.05 -12.06
CA LEU A 96 -1.66 -7.46 -12.07
C LEU A 96 -3.07 -7.69 -12.61
N SER A 97 -3.84 -6.61 -12.78
CA SER A 97 -5.17 -6.61 -13.37
C SER A 97 -5.19 -5.70 -14.59
N GLU A 98 -6.10 -5.98 -15.54
CA GLU A 98 -6.36 -5.07 -16.66
C GLU A 98 -6.61 -3.64 -16.16
N ILE A 99 -5.94 -2.69 -16.79
CA ILE A 99 -6.15 -1.28 -16.55
C ILE A 99 -7.51 -0.94 -17.16
N ARG A 100 -8.51 -0.80 -16.31
CA ARG A 100 -9.85 -0.38 -16.71
C ARG A 100 -9.89 1.14 -16.73
N ASP A 101 -9.68 1.72 -17.91
CA ASP A 101 -10.10 3.09 -18.17
C ASP A 101 -11.63 3.08 -18.24
N ARG A 102 -12.30 3.46 -17.15
CA ARG A 102 -13.71 3.84 -17.22
C ARG A 102 -13.74 5.30 -17.63
N GLU A 103 -14.35 5.58 -18.78
CA GLU A 103 -14.78 6.92 -19.20
C GLU A 103 -15.58 7.63 -18.10
#